data_AF-A0A218QKC3-F1
#
_entry.id   AF-A0A218QKC3-F1
#
_cell.length_a   1.000
_cell.length_b   1.000
_cell.length_c   1.000
_cell.angle_alpha   90.00
_cell.angle_beta   90.00
_cell.angle_gamma   90.00
#
_symmetry.space_group_name_H-M   'P 1'
#
loop_
_entity.id
_entity.type
_entity.pdbx_description
1 polymer ?
#
loop_
_entity_poly.entity_id
_entity_poly.type
_entity_poly.pdbx_seq_one_letter_code
_entity_poly.pdbx_strand_id
1 'polypeptide(L)'
;MARTPTLTFDRGTLILHPPARGKGWMDYATWDDRVEKFRIPAIQYRLLVEALQAEETNFIDEAKAFHPVELAASMEMEPYPHQSEALAAWKLAGRQGVVVLPTAAGKTYLAQMAMQATPRTTLIVVPTLDLMHQWYAHLMAAFPDAEVGLLGGGSRDKTPILVATYDSAAIHAESLGNKYALVIFDECHHLPTDFNRVIAEYAIAPYRLGLSATPERTDGKHADLNILIGKEVYRKRAEDLAGNALAEHQVVQIKVKLSQVERERYNQLIQTRNDFLKQSKISLGSLKGWQNFVQMSARSPAGRRAMLAHRQAKEIALGTDGKLRILTNLLAEHYPERILIFTADNATVYRISQELLIPAITHQTPVKERHEILTKFREGEYKSLVASHVLNEGVDVPAASIAIILSGTGSAREYIQRLGRVLRKGNIANKQAILYEVVAEDTSEENTSARRRGERSNEPPRRQERQERKDKRGNLHVVYGSGQKSDYKAAEQMEIKYSVEKKAKTSKEKNVDSKDSSEPIN
;
A
#
# COMPACT_ATOMS: atom_id res chain seq x y z
N MET A 1 -42.66 3.60 -40.97
CA MET A 1 -42.64 3.98 -39.54
C MET A 1 -41.21 4.33 -39.16
N ALA A 2 -40.97 5.46 -38.52
CA ALA A 2 -39.63 5.78 -38.03
C ALA A 2 -39.27 4.78 -36.93
N ARG A 3 -38.15 4.06 -37.08
CA ARG A 3 -37.65 3.13 -36.06
C ARG A 3 -37.27 3.94 -34.82
N THR A 4 -37.69 3.48 -33.65
CA THR A 4 -37.30 4.09 -32.37
C THR A 4 -35.79 3.95 -32.18
N PRO A 5 -35.06 5.01 -31.81
CA PRO A 5 -33.64 4.92 -31.45
C PRO A 5 -33.40 3.89 -30.35
N THR A 6 -32.43 2.99 -30.56
CA THR A 6 -32.02 2.02 -29.54
C THR A 6 -30.59 2.31 -29.12
N LEU A 7 -30.38 2.43 -27.81
CA LEU A 7 -29.07 2.55 -27.18
C LEU A 7 -28.60 1.15 -26.76
N THR A 8 -27.48 0.70 -27.30
CA THR A 8 -26.88 -0.61 -26.97
C THR A 8 -25.44 -0.44 -26.46
N PHE A 9 -24.97 -1.38 -25.64
CA PHE A 9 -23.59 -1.40 -25.16
C PHE A 9 -22.73 -2.31 -26.06
N ASP A 10 -21.56 -1.82 -26.46
CA ASP A 10 -20.58 -2.54 -27.27
C ASP A 10 -19.15 -2.27 -26.78
N ARG A 11 -18.56 -3.26 -26.11
CA ARG A 11 -17.14 -3.33 -25.70
C ARG A 11 -16.58 -2.02 -25.12
N GLY A 12 -17.26 -1.44 -24.13
CA GLY A 12 -16.82 -0.21 -23.47
C GLY A 12 -17.25 1.09 -24.16
N THR A 13 -18.10 0.99 -25.18
CA THR A 13 -18.79 2.12 -25.80
C THR A 13 -20.28 1.85 -25.91
N LEU A 14 -21.05 2.87 -26.28
CA LEU A 14 -22.46 2.80 -26.58
C LEU A 14 -22.68 3.06 -28.06
N ILE A 15 -23.71 2.45 -28.61
CA ILE A 15 -24.18 2.67 -29.97
C ILE A 15 -25.62 3.17 -29.89
N LEU A 16 -25.89 4.32 -30.49
CA LEU A 16 -27.25 4.85 -30.64
C LEU A 16 -27.69 4.70 -32.09
N HIS A 17 -28.59 3.77 -32.36
CA HIS A 17 -29.05 3.51 -33.72
C HIS A 17 -30.52 3.04 -33.76
N PRO A 18 -31.36 3.60 -34.65
CA PRO A 18 -31.10 4.78 -35.49
C PRO A 18 -30.86 6.05 -34.64
N PRO A 19 -30.26 7.11 -35.22
CA PRO A 19 -30.03 8.37 -34.49
C PRO A 19 -31.31 8.97 -33.92
N ALA A 20 -31.21 9.56 -32.72
CA ALA A 20 -32.33 10.22 -32.07
C ALA A 20 -32.74 11.53 -32.77
N ARG A 21 -34.05 11.84 -32.74
CA ARG A 21 -34.62 13.10 -33.25
C ARG A 21 -34.41 14.21 -32.20
N GLY A 22 -33.17 14.62 -32.02
CA GLY A 22 -32.73 15.64 -31.06
C GLY A 22 -31.26 15.99 -31.30
N LYS A 23 -30.77 17.06 -30.68
CA LYS A 23 -29.34 17.47 -30.80
C LYS A 23 -28.55 17.12 -29.55
N GLY A 24 -29.19 16.88 -28.40
CA GLY A 24 -28.53 16.66 -27.12
C GLY A 24 -27.60 15.45 -27.07
N TRP A 25 -27.72 14.49 -27.98
CA TRP A 25 -26.80 13.35 -28.06
C TRP A 25 -25.56 13.61 -28.94
N MET A 26 -25.58 14.65 -29.79
CA MET A 26 -24.54 14.92 -30.78
C MET A 26 -23.20 15.30 -30.14
N ASP A 27 -23.24 16.01 -29.01
CA ASP A 27 -22.02 16.46 -28.30
C ASP A 27 -21.23 15.30 -27.69
N TYR A 28 -21.86 14.13 -27.53
CA TYR A 28 -21.24 12.93 -26.95
C TYR A 28 -20.84 11.89 -28.01
N ALA A 29 -21.34 12.03 -29.24
CA ALA A 29 -21.31 10.98 -30.24
C ALA A 29 -20.33 11.26 -31.37
N THR A 30 -19.55 10.25 -31.72
CA THR A 30 -18.61 10.28 -32.84
C THR A 30 -19.02 9.24 -33.86
N TRP A 31 -19.03 9.60 -35.14
CA TRP A 31 -19.28 8.64 -36.23
C TRP A 31 -18.10 7.67 -36.36
N ASP A 32 -18.38 6.36 -36.38
CA ASP A 32 -17.37 5.31 -36.62
C ASP A 32 -17.66 4.59 -37.94
N ASP A 33 -16.86 4.90 -38.96
CA ASP A 33 -16.99 4.34 -40.32
C ASP A 33 -16.93 2.81 -40.35
N ARG A 34 -16.25 2.18 -39.39
CA ARG A 34 -16.07 0.71 -39.36
C ARG A 34 -17.37 -0.04 -39.07
N VAL A 35 -18.31 0.61 -38.38
CA VAL A 35 -19.61 0.03 -38.02
C VAL A 35 -20.78 0.82 -38.58
N GLU A 36 -20.50 1.89 -39.34
CA GLU A 36 -21.47 2.82 -39.94
C GLU A 36 -22.51 3.32 -38.93
N LYS A 37 -22.05 3.61 -37.70
CA LYS A 37 -22.90 4.04 -36.59
C LYS A 37 -22.19 5.06 -35.71
N PHE A 38 -22.98 5.83 -34.96
CA PHE A 38 -22.47 6.71 -33.93
C PHE A 38 -22.08 5.91 -32.68
N ARG A 39 -20.84 6.09 -32.23
CA ARG A 39 -20.30 5.55 -30.98
C ARG A 39 -20.16 6.65 -29.94
N ILE A 40 -20.47 6.31 -28.70
CA ILE A 40 -20.36 7.21 -27.53
C ILE A 40 -19.53 6.48 -26.47
N PRO A 41 -18.56 7.13 -25.79
CA PRO A 41 -17.83 6.49 -24.69
C PRO A 41 -18.78 6.03 -23.58
N ALA A 42 -18.59 4.81 -23.03
CA ALA A 42 -19.52 4.26 -22.03
C ALA A 42 -19.63 5.14 -20.78
N ILE A 43 -18.54 5.78 -20.35
CA ILE A 43 -18.53 6.74 -19.23
C ILE A 43 -19.52 7.90 -19.39
N GLN A 44 -19.91 8.26 -20.63
CA GLN A 44 -20.87 9.33 -20.92
C GLN A 44 -22.33 8.88 -20.81
N TYR A 45 -22.60 7.59 -20.53
CA TYR A 45 -23.94 7.01 -20.50
C TYR A 45 -24.96 7.86 -19.71
N ARG A 46 -24.61 8.24 -18.48
CA ARG A 46 -25.53 8.99 -17.62
C ARG A 46 -25.89 10.34 -18.21
N LEU A 47 -24.89 11.10 -18.65
CA LEU A 47 -25.08 12.44 -19.24
C LEU A 47 -25.90 12.35 -20.54
N LEU A 48 -25.65 11.33 -21.36
CA LEU A 48 -26.43 11.06 -22.57
C LEU A 48 -27.89 10.77 -22.25
N VAL A 49 -28.16 9.85 -21.30
CA VAL A 49 -29.52 9.47 -20.93
C VAL A 49 -30.28 10.65 -20.32
N GLU A 50 -29.64 11.42 -19.44
CA GLU A 50 -30.22 12.63 -18.85
C GLU A 50 -30.53 13.68 -19.93
N ALA A 51 -29.65 13.88 -20.92
CA ALA A 51 -29.87 14.79 -22.04
C ALA A 51 -31.05 14.35 -22.94
N LEU A 52 -31.11 13.05 -23.29
CA LEU A 52 -32.21 12.50 -24.08
C LEU A 52 -33.56 12.60 -23.36
N GLN A 53 -33.57 12.40 -22.04
CA GLN A 53 -34.77 12.56 -21.21
C GLN A 53 -35.19 14.02 -21.09
N ALA A 54 -34.25 14.96 -20.94
CA ALA A 54 -34.53 16.39 -20.88
C ALA A 54 -35.11 16.93 -22.19
N GLU A 55 -34.76 16.34 -23.34
CA GLU A 55 -35.36 16.63 -24.65
C GLU A 55 -36.65 15.85 -24.92
N GLU A 56 -37.17 15.09 -23.95
CA GLU A 56 -38.35 14.22 -24.08
C GLU A 56 -38.26 13.26 -25.29
N THR A 57 -37.04 12.83 -25.63
CA THR A 57 -36.80 11.95 -26.76
C THR A 57 -37.20 10.53 -26.41
N ASN A 58 -38.05 9.90 -27.23
CA ASN A 58 -38.41 8.50 -27.07
C ASN A 58 -37.28 7.59 -27.61
N PHE A 59 -36.68 6.77 -26.75
CA PHE A 59 -35.64 5.80 -27.10
C PHE A 59 -35.74 4.53 -26.25
N ILE A 60 -35.14 3.44 -26.73
CA ILE A 60 -35.06 2.15 -26.03
C ILE A 60 -33.64 2.00 -25.46
N ASP A 61 -33.52 1.76 -24.15
CA ASP A 61 -32.24 1.48 -23.50
C ASP A 61 -32.03 -0.03 -23.32
N GLU A 62 -31.26 -0.62 -24.24
CA GLU A 62 -30.78 -2.00 -24.17
C GLU A 62 -29.32 -2.09 -23.70
N ALA A 63 -28.67 -0.94 -23.45
CA ALA A 63 -27.29 -0.91 -22.98
C ALA A 63 -27.20 -1.39 -21.52
N LYS A 64 -28.17 -0.97 -20.70
CA LYS A 64 -28.24 -1.27 -19.28
C LYS A 64 -28.58 -2.74 -18.99
N ALA A 65 -27.62 -3.46 -18.39
CA ALA A 65 -27.85 -4.81 -17.82
C ALA A 65 -27.94 -4.82 -16.28
N PHE A 66 -27.67 -3.68 -15.63
CA PHE A 66 -27.77 -3.54 -14.17
C PHE A 66 -29.22 -3.40 -13.67
N HIS A 67 -29.52 -4.00 -12.51
CA HIS A 67 -30.87 -4.09 -11.93
C HIS A 67 -30.87 -3.76 -10.42
N PRO A 68 -32.04 -3.52 -9.80
CA PRO A 68 -32.18 -3.40 -8.34
C PRO A 68 -31.70 -4.66 -7.63
N VAL A 69 -31.06 -4.49 -6.47
CA VAL A 69 -30.63 -5.59 -5.59
C VAL A 69 -31.08 -5.22 -4.18
N GLU A 70 -31.87 -6.09 -3.54
CA GLU A 70 -32.26 -5.89 -2.15
C GLU A 70 -31.07 -6.14 -1.22
N LEU A 71 -30.76 -5.18 -0.37
CA LEU A 71 -29.66 -5.24 0.59
C LEU A 71 -30.20 -5.04 2.00
N ALA A 72 -30.67 -6.13 2.60
CA ALA A 72 -31.04 -6.16 4.01
C ALA A 72 -29.77 -6.28 4.87
N ALA A 73 -29.49 -5.28 5.70
CA ALA A 73 -28.36 -5.37 6.62
C ALA A 73 -28.71 -6.28 7.81
N SER A 74 -27.79 -7.17 8.17
CA SER A 74 -27.91 -8.02 9.35
C SER A 74 -27.61 -7.29 10.67
N MET A 75 -26.77 -6.25 10.60
CA MET A 75 -26.33 -5.46 11.74
C MET A 75 -26.36 -3.96 11.39
N GLU A 76 -27.29 -3.23 12.00
CA GLU A 76 -27.27 -1.76 11.98
C GLU A 76 -26.33 -1.26 13.08
N MET A 77 -25.12 -0.89 12.69
CA MET A 77 -24.25 -0.07 13.53
C MET A 77 -24.64 1.39 13.40
N GLU A 78 -24.52 2.19 14.47
CA GLU A 78 -24.69 3.62 14.34
C GLU A 78 -23.46 4.22 13.62
N PRO A 79 -23.62 4.86 12.45
CA PRO A 79 -22.49 5.45 11.74
C PRO A 79 -21.87 6.59 12.53
N TYR A 80 -20.54 6.66 12.52
CA TYR A 80 -19.85 7.83 13.06
C TYR A 80 -20.24 9.10 12.28
N PRO A 81 -20.22 10.29 12.91
CA PRO A 81 -20.63 11.54 12.26
C PRO A 81 -19.96 11.80 10.91
N HIS A 82 -18.64 11.56 10.82
CA HIS A 82 -17.89 11.75 9.57
C HIS A 82 -18.31 10.79 8.45
N GLN A 83 -18.83 9.60 8.78
CA GLN A 83 -19.31 8.63 7.80
C GLN A 83 -20.68 9.06 7.25
N SER A 84 -21.56 9.54 8.13
CA SER A 84 -22.86 10.11 7.77
C SER A 84 -22.70 11.38 6.92
N GLU A 85 -21.81 12.29 7.32
CA GLU A 85 -21.45 13.49 6.55
C GLU A 85 -20.88 13.14 5.17
N ALA A 86 -19.95 12.18 5.11
CA ALA A 86 -19.37 11.73 3.84
C ALA A 86 -20.41 11.13 2.90
N LEU A 87 -21.32 10.30 3.42
CA LEU A 87 -22.42 9.71 2.65
C LEU A 87 -23.37 10.80 2.14
N ALA A 88 -23.73 11.77 2.98
CA ALA A 88 -24.58 12.90 2.60
C ALA A 88 -23.93 13.75 1.51
N ALA A 89 -22.65 14.08 1.65
CA ALA A 89 -21.89 14.83 0.66
C ALA A 89 -21.83 14.09 -0.69
N TRP A 90 -21.58 12.78 -0.67
CA TRP A 90 -21.59 11.95 -1.88
C TRP A 90 -22.98 11.89 -2.53
N LYS A 91 -24.06 11.78 -1.75
CA LYS A 91 -25.44 11.85 -2.25
C LYS A 91 -25.76 13.20 -2.91
N LEU A 92 -25.36 14.31 -2.27
CA LEU A 92 -25.54 15.67 -2.79
C LEU A 92 -24.78 15.90 -4.10
N ALA A 93 -23.60 15.29 -4.25
CA ALA A 93 -22.83 15.27 -5.49
C ALA A 93 -23.40 14.33 -6.56
N GLY A 94 -24.68 13.95 -6.47
CA GLY A 94 -25.32 13.06 -7.43
C GLY A 94 -24.81 11.63 -7.39
N ARG A 95 -24.26 11.17 -6.24
CA ARG A 95 -23.65 9.84 -6.07
C ARG A 95 -22.44 9.58 -6.98
N GLN A 96 -21.67 10.62 -7.26
CA GLN A 96 -20.40 10.56 -7.98
C GLN A 96 -19.35 11.39 -7.26
N GLY A 97 -18.26 10.77 -6.83
CA GLY A 97 -17.17 11.50 -6.19
C GLY A 97 -16.18 10.65 -5.40
N VAL A 98 -15.11 11.31 -4.99
CA VAL A 98 -14.06 10.74 -4.15
C VAL A 98 -14.23 11.20 -2.70
N VAL A 99 -14.21 10.25 -1.78
CA VAL A 99 -14.20 10.49 -0.34
C VAL A 99 -12.82 10.17 0.22
N VAL A 100 -12.23 11.16 0.88
CA VAL A 100 -10.91 11.06 1.51
C VAL A 100 -11.07 10.87 3.01
N LEU A 101 -10.84 9.64 3.45
CA LEU A 101 -10.91 9.26 4.86
C LEU A 101 -9.65 8.50 5.25
N PRO A 102 -9.08 8.78 6.43
CA PRO A 102 -7.82 8.18 6.83
C PRO A 102 -8.10 6.74 7.29
N THR A 103 -7.12 5.84 7.13
CA THR A 103 -7.33 4.38 7.06
C THR A 103 -8.44 3.80 7.95
N ALA A 104 -8.27 3.39 9.20
CA ALA A 104 -9.34 2.81 10.04
C ALA A 104 -10.60 3.70 10.37
N ALA A 105 -10.93 4.75 9.60
CA ALA A 105 -12.15 5.56 9.79
C ALA A 105 -13.45 4.87 9.30
N GLY A 106 -13.36 3.60 8.87
CA GLY A 106 -14.50 2.80 8.40
C GLY A 106 -14.89 3.06 6.95
N LYS A 107 -13.91 3.17 6.04
CA LYS A 107 -14.16 3.29 4.58
C LYS A 107 -15.05 2.16 4.03
N THR A 108 -14.82 0.93 4.50
CA THR A 108 -15.67 -0.23 4.15
C THR A 108 -17.11 -0.06 4.62
N TYR A 109 -17.33 0.46 5.83
CA TYR A 109 -18.68 0.72 6.34
C TYR A 109 -19.38 1.84 5.57
N LEU A 110 -18.66 2.92 5.24
CA LEU A 110 -19.17 3.97 4.34
C LEU A 110 -19.60 3.40 2.98
N ALA A 111 -18.83 2.46 2.42
CA ALA A 111 -19.17 1.81 1.17
C ALA A 111 -20.44 0.95 1.29
N GLN A 112 -20.59 0.20 2.38
CA GLN A 112 -21.81 -0.56 2.67
C GLN A 112 -23.03 0.36 2.75
N MET A 113 -22.91 1.51 3.45
CA MET A 113 -23.98 2.51 3.48
C MET A 113 -24.28 3.11 2.10
N ALA A 114 -23.27 3.31 1.26
CA ALA A 114 -23.45 3.79 -0.12
C ALA A 114 -24.19 2.76 -0.98
N MET A 115 -23.91 1.46 -0.79
CA MET A 115 -24.63 0.35 -1.42
C MET A 115 -26.09 0.29 -0.98
N GLN A 116 -26.38 0.39 0.32
CA GLN A 116 -27.75 0.45 0.83
C GLN A 116 -28.52 1.68 0.33
N ALA A 117 -27.85 2.83 0.25
CA ALA A 117 -28.41 4.05 -0.31
C ALA A 117 -28.61 4.00 -1.84
N THR A 118 -28.06 2.97 -2.49
CA THR A 118 -28.07 2.76 -3.94
C THR A 118 -28.27 1.27 -4.25
N PRO A 119 -29.41 0.67 -3.88
CA PRO A 119 -29.63 -0.78 -3.87
C PRO A 119 -29.73 -1.36 -5.29
N ARG A 120 -28.56 -1.56 -5.90
CA ARG A 120 -28.36 -1.94 -7.31
C ARG A 120 -27.14 -2.85 -7.41
N THR A 121 -26.99 -3.52 -8.55
CA THR A 121 -25.77 -4.30 -8.82
C THR A 121 -24.52 -3.43 -8.65
N THR A 122 -23.55 -3.94 -7.88
CA THR A 122 -22.38 -3.19 -7.44
C THR A 122 -21.08 -3.93 -7.78
N LEU A 123 -20.12 -3.21 -8.38
CA LEU A 123 -18.74 -3.67 -8.58
C LEU A 123 -17.83 -2.95 -7.58
N ILE A 124 -17.06 -3.71 -6.80
CA ILE A 124 -16.07 -3.20 -5.86
C ILE A 124 -14.69 -3.57 -6.38
N VAL A 125 -13.84 -2.58 -6.59
CA VAL A 125 -12.50 -2.74 -7.16
C VAL A 125 -11.45 -2.45 -6.08
N VAL A 126 -10.57 -3.42 -5.84
CA VAL A 126 -9.55 -3.37 -4.77
C VAL A 126 -8.14 -3.66 -5.30
N PRO A 127 -7.06 -3.13 -4.68
CA PRO A 127 -5.70 -3.30 -5.21
C PRO A 127 -5.11 -4.69 -5.00
N THR A 128 -5.50 -5.43 -3.96
CA THR A 128 -4.86 -6.70 -3.58
C THR A 128 -5.87 -7.83 -3.38
N LEU A 129 -5.41 -9.07 -3.55
CA LEU A 129 -6.23 -10.27 -3.26
C LEU A 129 -6.59 -10.38 -1.78
N ASP A 130 -5.72 -9.90 -0.88
CA ASP A 130 -6.00 -9.86 0.55
C ASP A 130 -7.20 -8.95 0.85
N LEU A 131 -7.21 -7.74 0.27
CA LEU A 131 -8.36 -6.84 0.36
C LEU A 131 -9.61 -7.44 -0.25
N MET A 132 -9.48 -8.15 -1.37
CA MET A 132 -10.61 -8.80 -2.02
C MET A 132 -11.30 -9.78 -1.07
N HIS A 133 -10.54 -10.65 -0.40
CA HIS A 133 -11.09 -11.59 0.59
C HIS A 133 -11.63 -10.87 1.83
N GLN A 134 -10.95 -9.82 2.29
CA GLN A 134 -11.44 -9.00 3.41
C GLN A 134 -12.79 -8.37 3.07
N TRP A 135 -12.91 -7.72 1.92
CA TRP A 135 -14.16 -7.12 1.44
C TRP A 135 -15.27 -8.17 1.31
N TYR A 136 -14.96 -9.33 0.75
CA TYR A 136 -15.90 -10.45 0.68
C TYR A 136 -16.44 -10.83 2.06
N ALA A 137 -15.57 -11.02 3.05
CA ALA A 137 -15.98 -11.35 4.41
C ALA A 137 -16.85 -10.24 5.04
N HIS A 138 -16.48 -8.96 4.85
CA HIS A 138 -17.27 -7.82 5.36
C HIS A 138 -18.65 -7.73 4.71
N LEU A 139 -18.76 -8.01 3.40
CA LEU A 139 -20.04 -7.99 2.69
C LEU A 139 -20.92 -9.17 3.08
N MET A 140 -20.37 -10.38 3.20
CA MET A 140 -21.12 -11.55 3.68
C MET A 140 -21.62 -11.36 5.11
N ALA A 141 -20.83 -10.71 5.96
CA ALA A 141 -21.27 -10.39 7.32
C ALA A 141 -22.37 -9.33 7.33
N ALA A 142 -22.23 -8.26 6.53
CA ALA A 142 -23.19 -7.16 6.48
C ALA A 142 -24.49 -7.51 5.76
N PHE A 143 -24.43 -8.32 4.70
CA PHE A 143 -25.54 -8.70 3.84
C PHE A 143 -25.54 -10.22 3.60
N PRO A 144 -25.95 -11.04 4.60
CA PRO A 144 -25.88 -12.50 4.51
C PRO A 144 -26.68 -13.11 3.36
N ASP A 145 -27.80 -12.47 3.00
CA ASP A 145 -28.71 -12.94 1.95
C ASP A 145 -28.32 -12.43 0.54
N ALA A 146 -27.28 -11.60 0.44
CA ALA A 146 -26.86 -11.05 -0.84
C ALA A 146 -25.90 -12.00 -1.57
N GLU A 147 -26.10 -12.16 -2.88
CA GLU A 147 -25.18 -12.90 -3.73
C GLU A 147 -23.89 -12.09 -4.00
N VAL A 148 -22.84 -12.38 -3.23
CA VAL A 148 -21.51 -11.78 -3.35
C VAL A 148 -20.57 -12.77 -4.06
N GLY A 149 -19.78 -12.27 -5.01
CA GLY A 149 -18.81 -13.08 -5.77
C GLY A 149 -17.45 -12.40 -5.90
N LEU A 150 -16.47 -13.16 -6.36
CA LEU A 150 -15.08 -12.74 -6.52
C LEU A 150 -14.60 -12.85 -7.97
N LEU A 151 -13.82 -11.85 -8.41
CA LEU A 151 -13.12 -11.86 -9.70
C LEU A 151 -11.64 -11.51 -9.50
N GLY A 152 -10.81 -12.54 -9.42
CA GLY A 152 -9.38 -12.43 -9.14
C GLY A 152 -8.84 -13.65 -8.40
N GLY A 153 -7.53 -13.86 -8.44
CA GLY A 153 -6.88 -14.95 -7.70
C GLY A 153 -7.30 -16.35 -8.12
N GLY A 154 -7.85 -16.50 -9.33
CA GLY A 154 -8.41 -17.75 -9.85
C GLY A 154 -9.95 -17.80 -9.87
N SER A 155 -10.64 -16.95 -9.10
CA SER A 155 -12.11 -16.88 -9.13
C SER A 155 -12.63 -16.07 -10.32
N ARG A 156 -13.82 -16.44 -10.83
CA ARG A 156 -14.48 -15.84 -12.01
C ARG A 156 -16.00 -15.80 -11.83
N ASP A 157 -16.45 -15.39 -10.66
CA ASP A 157 -17.87 -15.37 -10.33
C ASP A 157 -18.63 -14.30 -11.13
N LYS A 158 -19.94 -14.50 -11.30
CA LYS A 158 -20.85 -13.58 -11.97
C LYS A 158 -22.05 -13.32 -11.09
N THR A 159 -21.89 -12.38 -10.18
CA THR A 159 -22.89 -12.07 -9.14
C THR A 159 -23.36 -10.62 -9.22
N PRO A 160 -24.55 -10.31 -8.67
CA PRO A 160 -25.06 -8.94 -8.53
C PRO A 160 -24.12 -8.00 -7.76
N ILE A 161 -23.40 -8.53 -6.76
CA ILE A 161 -22.34 -7.84 -6.04
C ILE A 161 -21.02 -8.55 -6.31
N LEU A 162 -20.08 -7.88 -6.96
CA LEU A 162 -18.80 -8.47 -7.36
C LEU A 162 -17.64 -7.69 -6.76
N VAL A 163 -16.72 -8.40 -6.09
CA VAL A 163 -15.45 -7.83 -5.63
C VAL A 163 -14.34 -8.31 -6.57
N ALA A 164 -13.60 -7.38 -7.16
CA ALA A 164 -12.58 -7.67 -8.15
C ALA A 164 -11.27 -6.95 -7.83
N THR A 165 -10.12 -7.54 -8.16
CA THR A 165 -8.87 -6.78 -8.17
C THR A 165 -8.83 -5.79 -9.33
N TYR A 166 -8.08 -4.69 -9.22
CA TYR A 166 -7.88 -3.75 -10.34
C TYR A 166 -7.43 -4.47 -11.61
N ASP A 167 -6.44 -5.34 -11.52
CA ASP A 167 -5.93 -6.09 -12.68
C ASP A 167 -7.02 -6.94 -13.34
N SER A 168 -7.78 -7.69 -12.53
CA SER A 168 -8.84 -8.56 -13.05
C SER A 168 -9.99 -7.75 -13.65
N ALA A 169 -10.37 -6.65 -13.00
CA ALA A 169 -11.40 -5.74 -13.48
C ALA A 169 -10.99 -5.06 -14.79
N ALA A 170 -9.73 -4.63 -14.92
CA ALA A 170 -9.21 -4.02 -16.15
C ALA A 170 -9.21 -4.99 -17.32
N ILE A 171 -8.73 -6.23 -17.10
CA ILE A 171 -8.75 -7.31 -18.11
C ILE A 171 -10.18 -7.60 -18.60
N HIS A 172 -11.17 -7.52 -17.70
CA HIS A 172 -12.56 -7.85 -18.00
C HIS A 172 -13.44 -6.62 -18.22
N ALA A 173 -12.88 -5.41 -18.34
CA ALA A 173 -13.62 -4.15 -18.32
C ALA A 173 -14.73 -4.10 -19.39
N GLU A 174 -14.45 -4.58 -20.60
CA GLU A 174 -15.44 -4.68 -21.68
C GLU A 174 -16.65 -5.55 -21.30
N SER A 175 -16.42 -6.65 -20.57
CA SER A 175 -17.47 -7.60 -20.20
C SER A 175 -18.24 -7.21 -18.93
N LEU A 176 -17.66 -6.33 -18.10
CA LEU A 176 -18.26 -5.83 -16.87
C LEU A 176 -18.98 -4.49 -17.08
N GLY A 177 -18.62 -3.76 -18.14
CA GLY A 177 -18.94 -2.35 -18.32
C GLY A 177 -20.42 -1.99 -18.23
N ASN A 178 -21.34 -2.90 -18.56
CA ASN A 178 -22.79 -2.65 -18.49
C ASN A 178 -23.56 -3.35 -17.37
N LYS A 179 -22.88 -4.12 -16.52
CA LYS A 179 -23.52 -5.01 -15.53
C LYS A 179 -23.79 -4.36 -14.19
N TYR A 180 -23.05 -3.31 -13.85
CA TYR A 180 -23.07 -2.71 -12.52
C TYR A 180 -23.51 -1.24 -12.58
N ALA A 181 -24.45 -0.87 -11.71
CA ALA A 181 -24.93 0.51 -11.62
C ALA A 181 -24.05 1.38 -10.71
N LEU A 182 -23.48 0.75 -9.69
CA LEU A 182 -22.57 1.36 -8.73
C LEU A 182 -21.18 0.73 -8.86
N VAL A 183 -20.15 1.57 -9.02
CA VAL A 183 -18.76 1.12 -8.96
C VAL A 183 -18.07 1.81 -7.78
N ILE A 184 -17.46 1.01 -6.91
CA ILE A 184 -16.73 1.45 -5.73
C ILE A 184 -15.25 1.14 -5.96
N PHE A 185 -14.42 2.17 -5.99
CA PHE A 185 -12.96 2.05 -6.13
C PHE A 185 -12.33 2.21 -4.75
N ASP A 186 -11.92 1.11 -4.13
CA ASP A 186 -11.09 1.16 -2.94
C ASP A 186 -9.64 1.49 -3.33
N GLU A 187 -8.98 2.28 -2.49
CA GLU A 187 -7.70 2.94 -2.79
C GLU A 187 -7.65 3.50 -4.22
N CYS A 188 -8.61 4.38 -4.53
CA CYS A 188 -8.83 4.88 -5.89
C CYS A 188 -7.63 5.61 -6.53
N HIS A 189 -6.57 5.93 -5.79
CA HIS A 189 -5.32 6.44 -6.34
C HIS A 189 -4.61 5.47 -7.32
N HIS A 190 -5.03 4.20 -7.36
CA HIS A 190 -4.59 3.19 -8.33
C HIS A 190 -5.30 3.26 -9.69
N LEU A 191 -6.45 3.94 -9.78
CA LEU A 191 -7.25 4.02 -11.00
C LEU A 191 -6.59 4.82 -12.16
N PRO A 192 -5.89 5.95 -11.93
CA PRO A 192 -5.34 6.81 -12.99
C PRO A 192 -4.14 6.25 -13.78
N THR A 193 -3.98 4.93 -13.84
CA THR A 193 -2.98 4.29 -14.71
C THR A 193 -3.59 4.02 -16.08
N ASP A 194 -2.77 3.97 -17.13
CA ASP A 194 -3.26 3.73 -18.50
C ASP A 194 -3.94 2.35 -18.61
N PHE A 195 -3.55 1.41 -17.76
CA PHE A 195 -4.14 0.08 -17.69
C PHE A 195 -5.45 0.05 -16.89
N ASN A 196 -5.54 0.72 -15.73
CA ASN A 196 -6.71 0.62 -14.86
C ASN A 196 -7.84 1.57 -15.23
N ARG A 197 -7.54 2.71 -15.87
CA ARG A 197 -8.54 3.73 -16.23
C ARG A 197 -9.70 3.17 -17.06
N VAL A 198 -9.44 2.13 -17.86
CA VAL A 198 -10.42 1.46 -18.72
C VAL A 198 -11.59 0.90 -17.90
N ILE A 199 -11.40 0.55 -16.64
CA ILE A 199 -12.48 0.07 -15.75
C ILE A 199 -13.57 1.14 -15.63
N ALA A 200 -13.17 2.41 -15.48
CA ALA A 200 -14.09 3.53 -15.35
C ALA A 200 -14.57 4.05 -16.71
N GLU A 201 -13.71 4.06 -17.72
CA GLU A 201 -14.04 4.55 -19.07
C GLU A 201 -15.03 3.65 -19.80
N TYR A 202 -14.89 2.33 -19.62
CA TYR A 202 -15.74 1.31 -20.28
C TYR A 202 -17.01 0.99 -19.47
N ALA A 203 -17.14 1.52 -18.26
CA ALA A 203 -18.33 1.35 -17.44
C ALA A 203 -19.40 2.40 -17.74
N ILE A 204 -20.63 1.97 -17.96
CA ILE A 204 -21.81 2.85 -18.05
C ILE A 204 -22.36 3.24 -16.67
N ALA A 205 -21.75 2.72 -15.60
CA ALA A 205 -22.21 2.88 -14.22
C ALA A 205 -22.47 4.36 -13.87
N PRO A 206 -23.73 4.75 -13.59
CA PRO A 206 -24.10 6.13 -13.29
C PRO A 206 -23.62 6.58 -11.91
N TYR A 207 -23.33 5.65 -11.00
CA TYR A 207 -22.92 5.94 -9.63
C TYR A 207 -21.50 5.45 -9.38
N ARG A 208 -20.66 6.32 -8.80
CA ARG A 208 -19.23 6.07 -8.63
C ARG A 208 -18.75 6.60 -7.28
N LEU A 209 -18.11 5.74 -6.51
CA LEU A 209 -17.53 6.11 -5.23
C LEU A 209 -16.04 5.77 -5.23
N GLY A 210 -15.19 6.78 -5.09
CA GLY A 210 -13.76 6.58 -4.84
C GLY A 210 -13.47 6.68 -3.35
N LEU A 211 -12.73 5.73 -2.81
CA LEU A 211 -12.29 5.73 -1.42
C LEU A 211 -10.76 5.76 -1.40
N SER A 212 -10.17 6.72 -0.70
CA SER A 212 -8.74 6.69 -0.43
C SER A 212 -8.37 7.46 0.83
N ALA A 213 -7.24 7.14 1.42
CA ALA A 213 -6.65 7.98 2.46
C ALA A 213 -5.81 9.13 1.88
N THR A 214 -5.27 8.96 0.67
CA THR A 214 -4.34 9.88 0.03
C THR A 214 -4.54 9.89 -1.49
N PRO A 215 -5.46 10.72 -2.02
CA PRO A 215 -5.66 10.82 -3.47
C PRO A 215 -4.53 11.59 -4.19
N GLU A 216 -3.68 12.30 -3.45
CA GLU A 216 -2.64 13.17 -4.00
C GLU A 216 -1.43 12.36 -4.45
N ARG A 217 -1.23 12.29 -5.77
CA ARG A 217 -0.02 11.71 -6.38
C ARG A 217 0.98 12.79 -6.77
N THR A 218 2.26 12.48 -6.62
CA THR A 218 3.39 13.35 -7.00
C THR A 218 3.50 13.61 -8.51
N ASP A 219 2.79 12.84 -9.34
CA ASP A 219 2.76 12.95 -10.79
C ASP A 219 1.64 13.85 -11.34
N GLY A 220 0.77 14.41 -10.49
CA GLY A 220 -0.33 15.28 -10.91
C GLY A 220 -1.55 14.56 -11.53
N LYS A 221 -1.52 13.23 -11.66
CA LYS A 221 -2.61 12.44 -12.26
C LYS A 221 -3.88 12.33 -11.39
N HIS A 222 -3.90 12.98 -10.23
CA HIS A 222 -5.10 13.08 -9.40
C HIS A 222 -6.24 13.83 -10.13
N ALA A 223 -5.91 14.70 -11.10
CA ALA A 223 -6.90 15.37 -11.95
C ALA A 223 -7.75 14.37 -12.76
N ASP A 224 -7.19 13.23 -13.14
CA ASP A 224 -7.91 12.20 -13.90
C ASP A 224 -9.01 11.55 -13.06
N LEU A 225 -8.88 11.49 -11.72
CA LEU A 225 -9.94 10.97 -10.85
C LEU A 225 -11.23 11.81 -10.94
N ASN A 226 -11.10 13.11 -11.17
CA ASN A 226 -12.26 13.98 -11.33
C ASN A 226 -13.10 13.60 -12.56
N ILE A 227 -12.44 13.10 -13.61
CA ILE A 227 -13.08 12.66 -14.86
C ILE A 227 -13.57 11.21 -14.71
N LEU A 228 -12.76 10.34 -14.11
CA LEU A 228 -13.03 8.90 -14.03
C LEU A 228 -14.06 8.54 -12.95
N ILE A 229 -14.11 9.27 -11.83
CA ILE A 229 -15.01 8.99 -10.71
C ILE A 229 -15.91 10.19 -10.43
N GLY A 230 -15.30 11.36 -10.27
CA GLY A 230 -15.93 12.60 -9.82
C GLY A 230 -15.01 13.38 -8.89
N LYS A 231 -15.37 14.63 -8.60
CA LYS A 231 -14.57 15.51 -7.73
C LYS A 231 -14.46 14.92 -6.31
N GLU A 232 -13.49 15.42 -5.55
CA GLU A 232 -13.47 15.20 -4.11
C GLU A 232 -14.70 15.84 -3.46
N VAL A 233 -15.54 15.03 -2.82
CA VAL A 233 -16.81 15.47 -2.21
C VAL A 233 -16.72 15.60 -0.70
N TYR A 234 -15.77 14.90 -0.07
CA TYR A 234 -15.57 14.94 1.37
C TYR A 234 -14.13 14.60 1.72
N ARG A 235 -13.57 15.32 2.69
CA ARG A 235 -12.24 15.04 3.25
C ARG A 235 -12.25 15.26 4.75
N LYS A 236 -11.72 14.28 5.48
CA LYS A 236 -11.28 14.43 6.87
C LYS A 236 -9.87 13.89 7.01
N ARG A 237 -9.01 14.61 7.71
CA ARG A 237 -7.68 14.12 8.08
C ARG A 237 -7.77 13.31 9.36
N ALA A 238 -6.72 12.53 9.62
CA ALA A 238 -6.62 11.80 10.89
C ALA A 238 -6.68 12.77 12.09
N GLU A 239 -6.08 13.96 11.94
CA GLU A 239 -6.10 15.05 12.92
C GLU A 239 -7.52 15.55 13.23
N ASP A 240 -8.41 15.57 12.24
CA ASP A 240 -9.78 16.10 12.38
C ASP A 240 -10.75 15.08 13.00
N LEU A 241 -10.45 13.78 12.89
CA LEU A 241 -11.24 12.68 13.47
C LEU A 241 -10.74 12.28 14.85
N ALA A 242 -9.44 12.46 15.10
CA ALA A 242 -8.83 12.20 16.37
C ALA A 242 -8.91 13.44 17.25
N GLY A 243 -10.05 13.66 17.90
CA GLY A 243 -10.01 14.36 19.18
C GLY A 243 -9.04 13.62 20.09
N ASN A 244 -7.81 14.11 20.26
CA ASN A 244 -6.70 13.56 21.07
C ASN A 244 -6.44 12.03 20.95
N ALA A 245 -6.89 11.36 19.89
CA ALA A 245 -6.87 9.90 19.74
C ALA A 245 -5.87 9.36 18.70
N LEU A 246 -4.96 10.20 18.19
CA LEU A 246 -3.73 9.69 17.60
C LEU A 246 -2.91 9.17 18.77
N ALA A 247 -2.55 7.88 18.76
CA ALA A 247 -1.61 7.37 19.75
C ALA A 247 -0.36 8.27 19.69
N GLU A 248 -0.10 9.01 20.78
CA GLU A 248 1.16 9.68 20.98
C GLU A 248 2.24 8.61 20.93
N HIS A 249 2.92 8.52 19.79
CA HIS A 249 4.07 7.66 19.63
C HIS A 249 5.31 8.54 19.67
N GLN A 250 6.31 8.07 20.40
CA GLN A 250 7.59 8.74 20.47
C GLN A 250 8.38 8.38 19.21
N VAL A 251 8.77 9.38 18.42
CA VAL A 251 9.68 9.18 17.28
C VAL A 251 11.11 9.38 17.76
N VAL A 252 11.93 8.33 17.68
CA VAL A 252 13.34 8.36 18.05
C VAL A 252 14.19 8.17 16.80
N GLN A 253 14.93 9.21 16.41
CA GLN A 253 15.85 9.13 15.28
C GLN A 253 17.24 8.73 15.73
N ILE A 254 17.77 7.65 15.15
CA ILE A 254 19.12 7.15 15.39
C ILE A 254 19.93 7.36 14.12
N LYS A 255 20.96 8.20 14.22
CA LYS A 255 21.92 8.40 13.12
C LYS A 255 23.05 7.37 13.24
N VAL A 256 23.32 6.69 12.13
CA VAL A 256 24.38 5.67 12.03
C VAL A 256 25.45 6.16 11.08
N LYS A 257 26.71 6.11 11.53
CA LYS A 257 27.86 6.40 10.67
C LYS A 257 28.24 5.14 9.89
N LEU A 258 28.52 5.30 8.60
CA LEU A 258 29.19 4.28 7.81
C LEU A 258 30.54 3.95 8.44
N SER A 259 30.95 2.68 8.42
CA SER A 259 32.33 2.30 8.71
C SER A 259 33.29 2.95 7.73
N GLN A 260 34.58 3.01 8.06
CA GLN A 260 35.58 3.60 7.16
C GLN A 260 35.60 2.91 5.79
N VAL A 261 35.52 1.57 5.77
CA VAL A 261 35.50 0.77 4.54
C VAL A 261 34.23 1.04 3.71
N GLU A 262 33.06 1.06 4.35
CA GLU A 262 31.80 1.39 3.67
C GLU A 262 31.81 2.82 3.13
N ARG A 263 32.37 3.77 3.90
CA ARG A 263 32.44 5.18 3.51
C ARG A 263 33.35 5.39 2.32
N GLU A 264 34.53 4.78 2.31
CA GLU A 264 35.47 4.85 1.19
C GLU A 264 34.84 4.28 -0.09
N ARG A 265 34.22 3.09 0.02
CA ARG A 265 33.51 2.46 -1.10
C ARG A 265 32.33 3.30 -1.58
N TYR A 266 31.51 3.82 -0.68
CA TYR A 266 30.39 4.69 -1.00
C TYR A 266 30.86 5.95 -1.74
N ASN A 267 31.93 6.60 -1.26
CA ASN A 267 32.48 7.80 -1.88
C ASN A 267 32.98 7.52 -3.32
N GLN A 268 33.68 6.40 -3.54
CA GLN A 268 34.13 5.99 -4.88
C GLN A 268 32.96 5.76 -5.85
N LEU A 269 31.89 5.11 -5.38
CA LEU A 269 30.70 4.85 -6.19
C LEU A 269 29.94 6.14 -6.51
N ILE A 270 29.79 7.03 -5.52
CA ILE A 270 29.17 8.34 -5.71
C ILE A 270 29.98 9.21 -6.67
N GLN A 271 31.31 9.18 -6.58
CA GLN A 271 32.19 9.89 -7.50
C GLN A 271 32.02 9.38 -8.93
N THR A 272 32.10 8.05 -9.14
CA THR A 272 31.89 7.43 -10.46
C THR A 272 30.54 7.83 -11.08
N ARG A 273 29.47 7.86 -10.27
CA ARG A 273 28.15 8.32 -10.71
C ARG A 273 28.17 9.81 -11.05
N ASN A 274 28.70 10.66 -10.17
CA ASN A 274 28.67 12.10 -10.33
C ASN A 274 29.49 12.58 -11.53
N ASP A 275 30.64 11.94 -11.79
CA ASP A 275 31.49 12.25 -12.94
C ASP A 275 30.73 12.02 -14.26
N PHE A 276 30.02 10.88 -14.36
CA PHE A 276 29.19 10.59 -15.52
C PHE A 276 28.03 11.57 -15.68
N LEU A 277 27.32 11.89 -14.59
CA LEU A 277 26.20 12.84 -14.61
C LEU A 277 26.65 14.24 -15.03
N LYS A 278 27.84 14.68 -14.57
CA LYS A 278 28.43 15.98 -14.92
C LYS A 278 28.82 16.03 -16.39
N GLN A 279 29.51 15.00 -16.89
CA GLN A 279 29.88 14.88 -18.31
C GLN A 279 28.66 14.86 -19.22
N SER A 280 27.61 14.15 -18.81
CA SER A 280 26.36 14.02 -19.57
C SER A 280 25.36 15.16 -19.34
N LYS A 281 25.70 16.15 -18.50
CA LYS A 281 24.85 17.28 -18.09
C LYS A 281 23.46 16.84 -17.58
N ILE A 282 23.41 15.75 -16.81
CA ILE A 282 22.17 15.19 -16.25
C ILE A 282 22.01 15.64 -14.80
N SER A 283 20.81 16.14 -14.45
CA SER A 283 20.42 16.42 -13.06
C SER A 283 19.37 15.43 -12.57
N LEU A 284 19.71 14.64 -11.54
CA LEU A 284 18.81 13.65 -10.93
C LEU A 284 17.69 14.28 -10.07
N GLY A 285 17.67 15.61 -9.92
CA GLY A 285 16.61 16.32 -9.20
C GLY A 285 15.28 16.39 -9.97
N SER A 286 15.24 15.96 -11.23
CA SER A 286 14.04 15.99 -12.09
C SER A 286 13.72 14.60 -12.64
N LEU A 287 12.43 14.34 -12.87
CA LEU A 287 11.94 13.08 -13.44
C LEU A 287 12.49 12.86 -14.87
N LYS A 288 12.58 13.93 -15.66
CA LYS A 288 13.22 13.94 -16.98
C LYS A 288 14.70 13.60 -16.90
N GLY A 289 15.42 14.11 -15.90
CA GLY A 289 16.82 13.78 -15.68
C GLY A 289 17.03 12.31 -15.29
N TRP A 290 16.14 11.74 -14.47
CA TRP A 290 16.16 10.31 -14.15
C TRP A 290 15.92 9.43 -15.39
N GLN A 291 14.90 9.77 -16.20
CA GLN A 291 14.63 9.05 -17.46
C GLN A 291 15.83 9.10 -18.40
N ASN A 292 16.46 10.26 -18.57
CA ASN A 292 17.67 10.41 -19.38
C ASN A 292 18.83 9.56 -18.84
N PHE A 293 19.02 9.50 -17.51
CA PHE A 293 20.05 8.66 -16.91
C PHE A 293 19.84 7.18 -17.22
N VAL A 294 18.61 6.69 -17.09
CA VAL A 294 18.23 5.31 -17.44
C VAL A 294 18.51 5.03 -18.92
N GLN A 295 18.04 5.90 -19.82
CA GLN A 295 18.28 5.74 -21.26
C GLN A 295 19.76 5.70 -21.62
N MET A 296 20.58 6.60 -21.05
CA MET A 296 22.01 6.64 -21.32
C MET A 296 22.77 5.45 -20.72
N SER A 297 22.27 4.88 -19.63
CA SER A 297 22.85 3.67 -19.02
C SER A 297 22.68 2.43 -19.90
N ALA A 298 21.62 2.37 -20.71
CA ALA A 298 21.42 1.29 -21.67
C ALA A 298 22.29 1.46 -22.93
N ARG A 299 22.65 2.69 -23.29
CA ARG A 299 23.33 3.04 -24.54
C ARG A 299 24.86 3.15 -24.43
N SER A 300 25.41 3.18 -23.22
CA SER A 300 26.86 3.37 -23.03
C SER A 300 27.44 2.53 -21.88
N PRO A 301 28.66 1.98 -22.04
CA PRO A 301 29.35 1.29 -20.95
C PRO A 301 29.61 2.19 -19.73
N ALA A 302 29.89 3.48 -19.96
CA ALA A 302 30.08 4.46 -18.90
C ALA A 302 28.79 4.72 -18.12
N GLY A 303 27.66 4.87 -18.82
CA GLY A 303 26.34 5.02 -18.19
C GLY A 303 25.92 3.77 -17.42
N ARG A 304 26.20 2.57 -17.95
CA ARG A 304 25.97 1.31 -17.22
C ARG A 304 26.78 1.26 -15.92
N ARG A 305 28.07 1.61 -15.96
CA ARG A 305 28.91 1.71 -14.76
C ARG A 305 28.36 2.71 -13.75
N ALA A 306 27.94 3.89 -14.20
CA ALA A 306 27.34 4.90 -13.33
C ALA A 306 26.01 4.43 -12.69
N MET A 307 25.18 3.69 -13.43
CA MET A 307 23.93 3.11 -12.92
C MET A 307 24.20 2.01 -11.88
N LEU A 308 25.16 1.12 -12.14
CA LEU A 308 25.59 0.11 -11.17
C LEU A 308 26.16 0.77 -9.91
N ALA A 309 26.98 1.81 -10.06
CA ALA A 309 27.53 2.56 -8.94
C ALA A 309 26.43 3.26 -8.12
N HIS A 310 25.43 3.84 -8.80
CA HIS A 310 24.26 4.43 -8.16
C HIS A 310 23.48 3.40 -7.32
N ARG A 311 23.24 2.21 -7.88
CA ARG A 311 22.55 1.12 -7.19
C ARG A 311 23.35 0.61 -5.99
N GLN A 312 24.63 0.33 -6.16
CA GLN A 312 25.50 -0.16 -5.08
C GLN A 312 25.65 0.86 -3.95
N ALA A 313 25.77 2.16 -4.27
CA ALA A 313 25.81 3.20 -3.25
C ALA A 313 24.51 3.25 -2.43
N LYS A 314 23.36 3.02 -3.09
CA LYS A 314 22.06 2.93 -2.43
C LYS A 314 21.97 1.67 -1.55
N GLU A 315 22.46 0.53 -2.01
CA GLU A 315 22.53 -0.71 -1.22
C GLU A 315 23.38 -0.52 0.05
N ILE A 316 24.55 0.13 -0.07
CA ILE A 316 25.40 0.46 1.10
C ILE A 316 24.62 1.34 2.07
N ALA A 317 23.97 2.42 1.62
CA ALA A 317 23.24 3.32 2.51
C ALA A 317 22.05 2.63 3.22
N LEU A 318 21.29 1.79 2.52
CA LEU A 318 20.08 1.16 3.06
C LEU A 318 20.41 -0.01 4.02
N GLY A 319 21.44 -0.80 3.73
CA GLY A 319 21.72 -2.06 4.42
C GLY A 319 23.05 -2.13 5.17
N THR A 320 23.56 -0.99 5.68
CA THR A 320 24.85 -0.94 6.42
C THR A 320 24.90 -1.93 7.58
N ASP A 321 26.07 -2.47 7.89
CA ASP A 321 26.26 -3.32 9.08
C ASP A 321 26.01 -2.53 10.38
N GLY A 322 26.28 -1.23 10.35
CA GLY A 322 25.97 -0.32 11.45
C GLY A 322 24.48 -0.29 11.81
N LYS A 323 23.60 -0.30 10.80
CA LYS A 323 22.13 -0.34 11.00
C LYS A 323 21.67 -1.67 11.56
N LEU A 324 22.21 -2.79 11.06
CA LEU A 324 21.88 -4.10 11.60
C LEU A 324 22.33 -4.24 13.06
N ARG A 325 23.49 -3.70 13.42
CA ARG A 325 23.92 -3.64 14.83
C ARG A 325 22.94 -2.86 15.71
N ILE A 326 22.44 -1.71 15.24
CA ILE A 326 21.41 -0.95 15.95
C ILE A 326 20.11 -1.74 16.04
N LEU A 327 19.70 -2.42 14.96
CA LEU A 327 18.53 -3.30 14.97
C LEU A 327 18.67 -4.36 16.08
N THR A 328 19.79 -5.08 16.13
CA THR A 328 20.04 -6.12 17.14
C THR A 328 20.00 -5.55 18.56
N ASN A 329 20.56 -4.35 18.77
CA ASN A 329 20.50 -3.69 20.07
C ASN A 329 19.06 -3.34 20.48
N LEU A 330 18.27 -2.79 19.54
CA LEU A 330 16.87 -2.44 19.79
C LEU A 330 16.01 -3.69 20.03
N LEU A 331 16.27 -4.78 19.30
CA LEU A 331 15.60 -6.07 19.51
C LEU A 331 15.87 -6.62 20.91
N ALA A 332 17.12 -6.51 21.39
CA ALA A 332 17.50 -6.95 22.73
C ALA A 332 16.94 -6.05 23.84
N GLU A 333 16.99 -4.73 23.66
CA GLU A 333 16.50 -3.74 24.62
C GLU A 333 15.01 -3.90 24.90
N HIS A 334 14.23 -4.21 23.85
CA HIS A 334 12.79 -4.26 23.92
C HIS A 334 12.21 -5.68 24.05
N TYR A 335 13.04 -6.71 24.18
CA TYR A 335 12.53 -8.06 24.42
C TYR A 335 11.80 -8.12 25.78
N PRO A 336 10.58 -8.71 25.89
CA PRO A 336 9.87 -9.55 24.92
C PRO A 336 8.72 -8.84 24.17
N GLU A 337 8.77 -7.53 24.00
CA GLU A 337 7.74 -6.76 23.30
C GLU A 337 7.64 -7.15 21.83
N ARG A 338 6.46 -6.91 21.24
CA ARG A 338 6.25 -7.13 19.81
C ARG A 338 6.85 -6.00 18.99
N ILE A 339 7.79 -6.35 18.11
CA ILE A 339 8.58 -5.42 17.31
C ILE A 339 8.30 -5.65 15.83
N LEU A 340 8.05 -4.56 15.12
CA LEU A 340 7.79 -4.60 13.69
C LEU A 340 8.89 -3.85 12.93
N ILE A 341 9.60 -4.54 12.06
CA ILE A 341 10.79 -4.03 11.37
C ILE A 341 10.45 -3.76 9.91
N PHE A 342 10.84 -2.58 9.44
CA PHE A 342 10.58 -2.15 8.08
C PHE A 342 11.85 -1.73 7.34
N THR A 343 11.94 -2.21 6.10
CA THR A 343 13.01 -1.85 5.19
C THR A 343 12.43 -1.49 3.82
N ALA A 344 13.20 -0.74 3.04
CA ALA A 344 12.78 -0.30 1.70
C ALA A 344 13.02 -1.34 0.61
N ASP A 345 13.86 -2.34 0.89
CA ASP A 345 14.32 -3.31 -0.10
C ASP A 345 14.22 -4.74 0.44
N ASN A 346 13.80 -5.66 -0.43
CA ASN A 346 13.63 -7.07 -0.09
C ASN A 346 14.96 -7.74 0.28
N ALA A 347 16.08 -7.29 -0.29
CA ALA A 347 17.38 -7.88 0.00
C ALA A 347 17.71 -7.74 1.50
N THR A 348 17.47 -6.55 2.07
CA THR A 348 17.64 -6.31 3.50
C THR A 348 16.62 -7.07 4.34
N VAL A 349 15.38 -7.25 3.88
CA VAL A 349 14.38 -8.09 4.58
C VAL A 349 14.90 -9.53 4.72
N TYR A 350 15.32 -10.14 3.62
CA TYR A 350 15.81 -11.51 3.64
C TYR A 350 17.12 -11.64 4.42
N ARG A 351 18.00 -10.63 4.34
CA ARG A 351 19.22 -10.57 5.16
C ARG A 351 18.89 -10.59 6.65
N ILE A 352 17.98 -9.73 7.11
CA ILE A 352 17.52 -9.69 8.51
C ILE A 352 16.91 -11.03 8.91
N SER A 353 16.08 -11.61 8.03
CA SER A 353 15.42 -12.88 8.29
C SER A 353 16.41 -14.03 8.47
N GLN A 354 17.43 -14.11 7.61
CA GLN A 354 18.44 -15.16 7.65
C GLN A 354 19.42 -14.98 8.82
N GLU A 355 19.88 -13.75 9.07
CA GLU A 355 20.86 -13.47 10.13
C GLU A 355 20.25 -13.51 11.53
N LEU A 356 19.00 -13.06 11.70
CA LEU A 356 18.34 -12.93 13.01
C LEU A 356 17.21 -13.93 13.25
N LEU A 357 16.94 -14.83 12.28
CA LEU A 357 15.85 -15.82 12.33
C LEU A 357 14.47 -15.20 12.55
N ILE A 358 14.26 -14.00 12.00
CA ILE A 358 12.99 -13.27 12.09
C ILE A 358 12.14 -13.61 10.86
N PRO A 359 10.85 -13.98 11.02
CA PRO A 359 9.94 -14.18 9.90
C PRO A 359 9.87 -12.96 8.98
N ALA A 360 9.84 -13.20 7.67
CA ALA A 360 9.86 -12.15 6.65
C ALA A 360 8.58 -12.14 5.80
N ILE A 361 8.05 -10.94 5.55
CA ILE A 361 6.96 -10.73 4.58
C ILE A 361 7.44 -9.79 3.47
N THR A 362 7.42 -10.29 2.24
CA THR A 362 7.64 -9.49 1.02
C THR A 362 6.47 -9.67 0.06
N HIS A 363 6.52 -8.99 -1.10
CA HIS A 363 5.48 -9.11 -2.14
C HIS A 363 5.49 -10.50 -2.79
N GLN A 364 6.58 -11.25 -2.60
CA GLN A 364 6.75 -12.61 -3.10
C GLN A 364 6.24 -13.65 -2.10
N THR A 365 5.98 -13.28 -0.84
CA THR A 365 5.45 -14.20 0.17
C THR A 365 4.03 -14.65 -0.23
N PRO A 366 3.80 -15.96 -0.44
CA PRO A 366 2.49 -16.51 -0.76
C PRO A 366 1.43 -16.16 0.28
N VAL A 367 0.17 -16.06 -0.16
CA VAL A 367 -0.96 -15.64 0.69
C VAL A 367 -1.12 -16.52 1.93
N LYS A 368 -1.00 -17.85 1.79
CA LYS A 368 -1.12 -18.80 2.91
C LYS A 368 -0.01 -18.60 3.95
N GLU A 369 1.24 -18.50 3.50
CA GLU A 369 2.40 -18.26 4.36
C GLU A 369 2.30 -16.90 5.07
N ARG A 370 1.91 -15.85 4.33
CA ARG A 370 1.66 -14.52 4.89
C ARG A 370 0.63 -14.56 6.01
N HIS A 371 -0.50 -15.23 5.78
CA HIS A 371 -1.56 -15.36 6.77
C HIS A 371 -1.06 -16.08 8.03
N GLU A 372 -0.32 -17.18 7.88
CA GLU A 372 0.27 -17.91 9.00
C GLU A 372 1.24 -17.06 9.83
N ILE A 373 2.18 -16.37 9.17
CA ILE A 373 3.16 -15.50 9.84
C ILE A 373 2.45 -14.40 10.65
N LEU A 374 1.43 -13.76 10.06
CA LEU A 374 0.68 -12.69 10.73
C LEU A 374 -0.15 -13.21 11.91
N THR A 375 -0.74 -14.39 11.79
CA THR A 375 -1.49 -15.03 12.89
C THR A 375 -0.55 -15.36 14.06
N LYS A 376 0.60 -15.99 13.80
CA LYS A 376 1.61 -16.28 14.82
C LYS A 376 2.19 -15.03 15.48
N PHE A 377 2.36 -13.94 14.72
CA PHE A 377 2.76 -12.64 15.27
C PHE A 377 1.65 -12.03 16.16
N ARG A 378 0.37 -12.15 15.76
CA ARG A 378 -0.78 -11.67 16.53
C ARG A 378 -0.92 -12.40 17.87
N GLU A 379 -0.78 -13.73 17.85
CA GLU A 379 -0.83 -14.59 19.03
C GLU A 379 0.41 -14.40 19.92
N GLY A 380 1.46 -13.77 19.38
CA GLY A 380 2.70 -13.46 20.08
C GLY A 380 3.67 -14.63 20.15
N GLU A 381 3.47 -15.68 19.36
CA GLU A 381 4.47 -16.73 19.09
C GLU A 381 5.70 -16.10 18.42
N TYR A 382 5.47 -15.26 17.41
CA TYR A 382 6.51 -14.40 16.85
C TYR A 382 6.50 -13.04 17.55
N LYS A 383 7.62 -12.71 18.21
CA LYS A 383 7.82 -11.39 18.82
C LYS A 383 8.29 -10.34 17.83
N SER A 384 8.95 -10.77 16.77
CA SER A 384 9.50 -9.87 15.76
C SER A 384 9.05 -10.30 14.38
N LEU A 385 8.79 -9.32 13.53
CA LEU A 385 8.41 -9.52 12.12
C LEU A 385 9.11 -8.47 11.27
N VAL A 386 9.75 -8.89 10.18
CA VAL A 386 10.35 -7.96 9.21
C VAL A 386 9.54 -7.95 7.92
N ALA A 387 9.25 -6.76 7.39
CA ALA A 387 8.53 -6.62 6.15
C ALA A 387 9.14 -5.55 5.24
N SER A 388 9.05 -5.77 3.93
CA SER A 388 9.24 -4.70 2.95
C SER A 388 7.92 -3.94 2.77
N HIS A 389 7.82 -3.10 1.73
CA HIS A 389 6.68 -2.26 1.32
C HIS A 389 5.29 -2.98 1.14
N VAL A 390 5.02 -4.09 1.81
CA VAL A 390 3.93 -5.04 1.54
C VAL A 390 2.85 -4.99 2.60
N LEU A 391 3.16 -4.51 3.81
CA LEU A 391 2.15 -4.17 4.80
C LEU A 391 1.49 -2.80 4.52
N ASN A 392 1.71 -2.25 3.33
CA ASN A 392 1.24 -0.92 2.95
C ASN A 392 -0.26 -0.89 2.71
N GLU A 393 -0.87 -1.92 2.14
CA GLU A 393 -2.25 -1.85 1.63
C GLU A 393 -3.06 -3.08 2.00
N GLY A 394 -4.00 -2.88 2.95
CA GLY A 394 -5.13 -3.78 3.13
C GLY A 394 -4.89 -5.08 3.90
N VAL A 395 -3.84 -5.11 4.71
CA VAL A 395 -3.57 -6.17 5.67
C VAL A 395 -3.72 -5.60 7.07
N ASP A 396 -4.54 -6.22 7.91
CA ASP A 396 -4.67 -5.86 9.32
C ASP A 396 -3.41 -6.29 10.08
N VAL A 397 -2.47 -5.35 10.22
CA VAL A 397 -1.19 -5.60 10.88
C VAL A 397 -1.42 -5.70 12.40
N PRO A 398 -1.00 -6.80 13.05
CA PRO A 398 -1.25 -6.99 14.47
C PRO A 398 -0.60 -5.91 15.35
N ALA A 399 -1.22 -5.65 16.49
CA ALA A 399 -0.77 -4.61 17.43
C ALA A 399 0.68 -4.85 17.90
N ALA A 400 1.57 -3.92 17.55
CA ALA A 400 2.98 -3.89 18.00
C ALA A 400 3.20 -2.73 18.97
N SER A 401 4.10 -2.89 19.93
CA SER A 401 4.49 -1.79 20.83
C SER A 401 5.55 -0.90 20.19
N ILE A 402 6.39 -1.48 19.34
CA ILE A 402 7.57 -0.85 18.77
C ILE A 402 7.62 -1.09 17.27
N ALA A 403 7.99 -0.05 16.55
CA ALA A 403 8.32 -0.15 15.14
C ALA A 403 9.72 0.40 14.86
N ILE A 404 10.45 -0.27 13.98
CA ILE A 404 11.80 0.10 13.57
C ILE A 404 11.82 0.28 12.06
N ILE A 405 12.09 1.50 11.60
CA ILE A 405 12.31 1.82 10.18
C ILE A 405 13.81 1.90 9.95
N LEU A 406 14.37 0.92 9.23
CA LEU A 406 15.80 0.87 8.92
C LEU A 406 16.20 1.64 7.68
N SER A 407 15.23 1.98 6.81
CA SER A 407 15.52 2.55 5.49
C SER A 407 14.45 3.56 5.09
N GLY A 408 14.86 4.80 4.84
CA GLY A 408 13.96 5.91 4.52
C GLY A 408 13.81 6.13 3.01
N THR A 409 12.65 5.82 2.44
CA THR A 409 12.21 6.34 1.14
C THR A 409 11.25 7.52 1.33
N GLY A 410 11.09 8.36 0.31
CA GLY A 410 10.22 9.54 0.37
C GLY A 410 8.75 9.22 0.68
N SER A 411 8.30 7.98 0.39
CA SER A 411 6.95 7.47 0.69
C SER A 411 6.74 7.07 2.16
N ALA A 412 7.78 7.13 3.00
CA ALA A 412 7.68 6.71 4.40
C ALA A 412 6.85 7.66 5.31
N ARG A 413 6.36 8.81 4.82
CA ARG A 413 5.53 9.74 5.62
C ARG A 413 4.07 9.26 5.74
N GLU A 414 3.47 8.81 4.65
CA GLU A 414 2.16 8.11 4.68
C GLU A 414 2.26 6.83 5.53
N TYR A 415 3.43 6.19 5.45
CA TYR A 415 3.75 4.97 6.16
C TYR A 415 3.75 5.13 7.70
N ILE A 416 4.40 6.17 8.23
CA ILE A 416 4.42 6.48 9.67
C ILE A 416 3.00 6.80 10.18
N GLN A 417 2.19 7.49 9.38
CA GLN A 417 0.80 7.78 9.71
C GLN A 417 -0.10 6.53 9.69
N ARG A 418 0.18 5.55 8.82
CA ARG A 418 -0.47 4.22 8.83
C ARG A 418 -0.01 3.39 10.03
N LEU A 419 1.29 3.43 10.34
CA LEU A 419 1.92 2.67 11.42
C LEU A 419 1.51 3.15 12.81
N GLY A 420 1.25 4.44 12.98
CA GLY A 420 0.66 5.00 14.22
C GLY A 420 -0.70 4.40 14.62
N ARG A 421 -1.34 3.62 13.73
CA ARG A 421 -2.58 2.86 14.01
C ARG A 421 -2.33 1.39 14.36
N VAL A 422 -1.22 0.84 13.88
CA VAL A 422 -0.72 -0.51 14.19
C VAL A 422 -0.04 -0.52 15.56
N LEU A 423 0.62 0.60 15.88
CA LEU A 423 1.19 0.87 17.19
C LEU A 423 0.06 1.09 18.20
N ARG A 424 -0.10 0.16 19.13
CA ARG A 424 -1.06 0.29 20.25
C ARG A 424 -0.29 0.28 21.55
N LYS A 425 -0.86 0.93 22.59
CA LYS A 425 -0.43 0.70 23.96
C LYS A 425 -0.52 -0.81 24.18
N GLY A 426 0.59 -1.46 24.53
CA GLY A 426 0.51 -2.81 25.10
C GLY A 426 -0.45 -2.82 26.29
N ASN A 427 -0.79 -4.00 26.83
CA ASN A 427 -1.70 -4.16 27.98
C ASN A 427 -1.20 -3.52 29.30
N ILE A 428 -0.27 -2.56 29.24
CA ILE A 428 0.35 -1.87 30.36
C ILE A 428 -0.04 -0.40 30.28
N ALA A 429 -0.78 0.09 31.30
CA ALA A 429 -1.09 1.50 31.44
C ALA A 429 0.21 2.34 31.43
N ASN A 430 0.20 3.48 30.73
CA ASN A 430 1.31 4.43 30.53
C ASN A 430 2.43 4.12 29.52
N LYS A 431 2.42 3.02 28.76
CA LYS A 431 3.48 2.80 27.73
C LYS A 431 3.10 3.43 26.38
N GLN A 432 3.79 4.51 25.99
CA GLN A 432 3.70 5.10 24.65
C GLN A 432 4.39 4.16 23.63
N ALA A 433 3.82 4.05 22.44
CA ALA A 433 4.47 3.29 21.37
C ALA A 433 5.71 4.03 20.85
N ILE A 434 6.76 3.29 20.49
CA ILE A 434 8.02 3.90 20.06
C ILE A 434 8.28 3.58 18.60
N LEU A 435 8.54 4.62 17.82
CA LEU A 435 8.96 4.52 16.44
C LEU A 435 10.44 4.90 16.32
N TYR A 436 11.28 3.92 16.04
CA TYR A 436 12.69 4.15 15.73
C TYR A 436 12.87 4.40 14.24
N GLU A 437 13.58 5.48 13.90
CA GLU A 437 14.04 5.75 12.54
C GLU A 437 15.56 5.69 12.51
N VAL A 438 16.12 4.68 11.86
CA VAL A 438 17.57 4.49 11.75
C VAL A 438 18.04 5.00 10.39
N VAL A 439 18.88 6.04 10.39
CA VAL A 439 19.29 6.77 9.17
C VAL A 439 20.80 6.77 9.05
N ALA A 440 21.35 6.44 7.87
CA ALA A 440 22.79 6.58 7.62
C ALA A 440 23.18 8.06 7.41
N GLU A 441 24.09 8.56 8.25
CA GLU A 441 24.59 9.94 8.22
C GLU A 441 25.42 10.23 6.97
N ASP A 442 25.35 11.46 6.44
CA ASP A 442 26.07 11.88 5.23
C ASP A 442 25.76 10.98 4.01
N THR A 443 24.51 10.54 3.89
CA THR A 443 24.02 9.76 2.73
C THR A 443 22.76 10.38 2.14
N SER A 444 22.26 9.84 1.02
CA SER A 444 20.98 10.27 0.45
C SER A 444 19.78 10.08 1.39
N GLU A 445 19.90 9.26 2.43
CA GLU A 445 18.82 9.03 3.39
C GLU A 445 18.57 10.22 4.31
N GLU A 446 19.60 10.98 4.68
CA GLU A 446 19.47 12.14 5.57
C GLU A 446 18.60 13.23 4.91
N ASN A 447 18.87 13.52 3.64
CA ASN A 447 18.04 14.43 2.83
C ASN A 447 16.60 13.91 2.70
N THR A 448 16.43 12.59 2.58
CA THR A 448 15.10 11.96 2.49
C THR A 448 14.37 12.03 3.83
N SER A 449 15.06 11.95 4.97
CA SER A 449 14.50 12.15 6.31
C SER A 449 14.12 13.62 6.57
N ALA A 450 14.99 14.57 6.24
CA ALA A 450 14.72 16.00 6.41
C ALA A 450 13.49 16.46 5.61
N ARG A 451 13.38 16.05 4.33
CA ARG A 451 12.20 16.33 3.49
C ARG A 451 10.91 15.75 4.08
N ARG A 452 10.96 14.57 4.71
CA ARG A 452 9.79 13.96 5.36
C ARG A 452 9.24 14.81 6.50
N ARG A 453 10.12 15.43 7.30
CA ARG A 453 9.72 16.28 8.44
C ARG A 453 9.30 17.70 8.05
N GLY A 454 9.40 18.08 6.78
CA GLY A 454 9.09 19.43 6.32
C GLY A 454 10.19 20.46 6.64
N GLU A 455 11.38 20.00 7.02
CA GLU A 455 12.55 20.86 7.22
C GLU A 455 13.09 21.25 5.83
N ARG A 456 12.78 22.46 5.36
CA ARG A 456 13.32 22.99 4.10
C ARG A 456 14.83 23.18 4.25
N SER A 457 15.63 22.29 3.66
CA SER A 457 17.06 22.49 3.45
C SER A 457 17.31 23.33 2.20
N ASN A 458 16.98 24.61 2.24
CA ASN A 458 17.46 25.59 1.26
C ASN A 458 17.46 26.99 1.86
N GLU A 459 18.47 27.28 2.68
CA GLU A 459 19.04 28.62 2.80
C GLU A 459 20.48 28.49 3.35
N PRO A 460 21.50 29.10 2.72
CA PRO A 460 22.83 29.16 3.32
C PRO A 460 22.77 30.01 4.60
N PRO A 461 23.50 29.65 5.67
CA PRO A 461 23.31 30.28 6.98
C PRO A 461 23.71 31.76 6.93
N ARG A 462 22.73 32.67 7.02
CA ARG A 462 22.96 34.07 7.37
C ARG A 462 23.35 34.15 8.84
N ARG A 463 24.42 34.90 9.11
CA ARG A 463 25.20 34.90 10.36
C ARG A 463 24.53 35.64 11.54
N GLN A 464 23.23 35.91 11.49
CA GLN A 464 22.52 36.71 12.48
C GLN A 464 21.12 36.15 12.68
N GLU A 465 20.98 35.14 13.54
CA GLU A 465 19.70 34.77 14.19
C GLU A 465 19.99 33.59 15.14
N ARG A 466 20.78 33.87 16.19
CA ARG A 466 21.15 32.86 17.21
C ARG A 466 20.46 33.10 18.55
N GLN A 467 19.47 33.99 18.65
CA GLN A 467 18.96 34.43 19.95
C GLN A 467 17.47 34.26 20.25
N GLU A 468 16.60 33.86 19.31
CA GLU A 468 15.14 33.85 19.60
C GLU A 468 14.39 32.52 19.37
N ARG A 469 15.05 31.43 18.99
CA ARG A 469 14.37 30.12 18.82
C ARG A 469 14.59 29.15 19.99
N LYS A 470 14.38 29.61 21.23
CA LYS A 470 14.50 28.74 22.42
C LYS A 470 13.19 28.16 22.95
N ASP A 471 12.03 28.67 22.56
CA ASP A 471 10.76 28.16 23.08
C ASP A 471 9.88 27.55 21.98
N LYS A 472 9.40 26.33 22.24
CA LYS A 472 8.63 25.39 21.37
C LYS A 472 9.46 24.42 20.53
N ARG A 473 10.14 23.48 21.20
CA ARG A 473 10.43 22.15 20.63
C ARG A 473 9.74 21.08 21.49
N GLY A 474 8.89 20.27 20.87
CA GLY A 474 8.44 19.01 21.45
C GLY A 474 9.63 18.09 21.73
N ASN A 475 9.47 17.21 22.72
CA ASN A 475 10.52 16.33 23.28
C ASN A 475 11.36 15.64 22.20
N LEU A 476 12.52 16.21 21.91
CA LEU A 476 13.48 15.73 20.92
C LEU A 476 14.68 15.12 21.66
N HIS A 477 14.77 13.79 21.67
CA HIS A 477 15.96 13.09 22.17
C HIS A 477 16.80 12.59 20.99
N VAL A 478 17.95 13.21 20.77
CA VAL A 478 18.95 12.79 19.77
C VAL A 478 20.03 11.99 20.51
N VAL A 479 20.15 10.70 20.22
CA VAL A 479 21.18 9.84 20.82
C VAL A 479 22.31 9.66 19.82
N TYR A 480 23.50 10.16 20.18
CA TYR A 480 24.72 9.93 19.42
C TYR A 480 25.27 8.55 19.78
N GLY A 481 25.37 7.66 18.79
CA GLY A 481 26.00 6.36 18.95
C GLY A 481 27.50 6.46 19.08
N SER A 482 28.02 6.86 20.25
CA SER A 482 29.40 6.58 20.67
C SER A 482 29.62 6.79 22.18
N GLY A 483 29.91 5.68 22.88
CA GLY A 483 30.86 5.66 24.01
C GLY A 483 30.29 5.82 25.43
N GLN A 484 29.69 4.77 25.99
CA GLN A 484 29.93 4.47 27.40
C GLN A 484 31.19 3.62 27.49
N LYS A 485 32.24 4.19 28.10
CA LYS A 485 33.43 3.44 28.51
C LYS A 485 33.02 2.42 29.57
N SER A 486 32.99 1.15 29.23
CA SER A 486 33.30 0.09 30.19
C SER A 486 34.68 -0.43 29.81
N ASP A 487 35.65 -0.26 30.71
CA ASP A 487 36.99 -0.82 30.56
C ASP A 487 36.90 -2.35 30.47
N TYR A 488 37.01 -2.90 29.27
CA TYR A 488 37.37 -4.29 29.06
C TYR A 488 38.75 -4.32 28.43
N LYS A 489 39.72 -4.79 29.22
CA LYS A 489 41.11 -4.97 28.81
C LYS A 489 41.19 -5.87 27.59
N ALA A 490 42.11 -5.51 26.69
CA ALA A 490 42.46 -6.23 25.49
C ALA A 490 42.82 -7.70 25.79
N ALA A 491 42.51 -8.55 24.81
CA ALA A 491 42.72 -9.99 24.79
C ALA A 491 44.16 -10.39 25.17
N GLU A 492 44.30 -11.07 26.30
CA GLU A 492 45.38 -12.03 26.51
C GLU A 492 44.94 -13.37 25.91
N GLN A 493 45.84 -13.98 25.12
CA GLN A 493 45.69 -15.33 24.59
C GLN A 493 45.51 -16.32 25.76
N MET A 494 44.29 -16.83 25.95
CA MET A 494 44.07 -18.03 26.74
C MET A 494 44.19 -19.25 25.82
N GLU A 495 45.29 -20.00 25.98
CA GLU A 495 45.41 -21.37 25.49
C GLU A 495 44.32 -22.24 26.14
N ILE A 496 43.32 -22.64 25.35
CA ILE A 496 42.32 -23.62 25.78
C ILE A 496 42.92 -25.01 25.62
N LYS A 497 43.40 -25.61 26.72
CA LYS A 497 43.74 -27.04 26.80
C LYS A 497 42.45 -27.86 26.81
N TYR A 498 42.23 -28.67 25.78
CA TYR A 498 41.21 -29.72 25.79
C TYR A 498 41.68 -30.89 26.65
N SER A 499 41.02 -31.14 27.79
CA SER A 499 41.09 -32.42 28.51
C SER A 499 39.96 -33.33 28.05
N VAL A 500 40.30 -34.39 27.32
CA VAL A 500 39.36 -35.44 26.92
C VAL A 500 39.21 -36.43 28.07
N GLU A 501 38.08 -36.39 28.79
CA GLU A 501 37.69 -37.47 29.70
C GLU A 501 37.17 -38.67 28.91
N LYS A 502 38.02 -39.71 28.80
CA LYS A 502 37.62 -41.05 28.36
C LYS A 502 36.74 -41.68 29.45
N LYS A 503 35.43 -41.77 29.23
CA LYS A 503 34.58 -42.72 29.97
C LYS A 503 34.80 -44.12 29.42
N ALA A 504 35.43 -44.96 30.24
CA ALA A 504 35.73 -46.35 29.95
C ALA A 504 34.46 -47.21 30.00
N LYS A 505 34.37 -48.12 29.02
CA LYS A 505 33.44 -49.26 28.95
C LYS A 505 33.51 -50.10 30.22
N THR A 506 32.35 -50.50 30.73
CA THR A 506 32.24 -51.69 31.59
C THR A 506 31.22 -52.62 30.97
N SER A 507 31.75 -53.71 30.41
CA SER A 507 31.02 -54.89 29.96
C SER A 507 30.59 -55.72 31.17
N LYS A 508 29.32 -56.15 31.18
CA LYS A 508 28.88 -57.36 31.87
C LYS A 508 27.89 -58.10 30.97
N GLU A 509 28.39 -59.16 30.36
CA GLU A 509 27.56 -60.25 29.84
C GLU A 509 26.89 -60.98 30.99
N LYS A 510 25.64 -61.42 30.78
CA LYS A 510 25.17 -62.76 31.15
C LYS A 510 23.87 -63.09 30.40
N ASN A 511 23.95 -64.21 29.68
CA ASN A 511 22.92 -65.06 29.06
C ASN A 511 21.52 -65.01 29.69
N VAL A 512 20.47 -65.23 28.88
CA VAL A 512 19.68 -66.49 28.84
C VAL A 512 18.73 -66.50 27.60
N ASP A 513 18.94 -67.53 26.78
CA ASP A 513 18.03 -68.36 25.96
C ASP A 513 16.60 -67.95 25.51
N SER A 514 16.43 -68.13 24.18
CA SER A 514 15.44 -68.99 23.50
C SER A 514 13.97 -68.54 23.29
N LYS A 515 13.48 -68.99 22.10
CA LYS A 515 12.07 -69.17 21.67
C LYS A 515 11.31 -67.91 21.27
N ASP A 516 10.45 -67.88 20.25
CA ASP A 516 10.07 -68.75 19.12
C ASP A 516 9.00 -67.91 18.35
N SER A 517 8.58 -68.35 17.15
CA SER A 517 7.42 -67.87 16.36
C SER A 517 7.57 -66.47 15.69
N SER A 518 7.59 -66.22 14.37
CA SER A 518 6.81 -66.76 13.22
C SER A 518 5.36 -66.99 13.60
N GLU A 519 4.39 -66.15 13.23
CA GLU A 519 3.83 -66.03 11.87
C GLU A 519 2.58 -65.07 11.92
N PRO A 520 1.72 -64.88 10.89
CA PRO A 520 1.46 -63.56 10.26
C PRO A 520 -0.04 -63.14 10.28
N ILE A 521 -0.47 -62.39 9.24
CA ILE A 521 -1.86 -62.09 8.77
C ILE A 521 -2.41 -60.77 9.34
N ASN A 522 -2.89 -59.77 8.59
CA ASN A 522 -3.43 -59.65 7.22
C ASN A 522 -3.14 -58.25 6.67
#